data_AF-A0A8J7GK88-F1
#
_entry.id   AF-A0A8J7GK88-F1
#
_cell.length_a   1.000
_cell.length_b   1.000
_cell.length_c   1.000
_cell.angle_alpha   90.00
_cell.angle_beta   90.00
_cell.angle_gamma   90.00
#
_symmetry.space_group_name_H-M   'P 1'
#
loop_
_entity.id
_entity.type
_entity.pdbx_description
1 polymer ?
#
loop_
_entity_poly.entity_id
_entity_poly.type
_entity_poly.pdbx_seq_one_letter_code
_entity_poly.pdbx_strand_id
1 'polypeptide(L)' 'MTGHVEGHAAAIMRRDGVREATLYINMRPCLGARGCAENLRAVLPAGTRLVVHQVFADGSTKVFNYPGTGDGLEGAP' A
#
# COMPACT_ATOMS: atom_id res chain seq x y z
N MET A 1 -7.24 -4.22 6.96
CA MET A 1 -6.58 -3.93 5.67
C MET A 1 -7.44 -4.29 4.47
N THR A 2 -8.20 -5.39 4.52
CA THR A 2 -9.06 -5.87 3.41
C THR A 2 -10.17 -4.90 2.96
N GLY A 3 -10.54 -3.91 3.77
CA GLY A 3 -11.53 -2.88 3.40
C GLY A 3 -10.93 -1.53 2.97
N HIS A 4 -9.61 -1.41 2.88
CA HIS A 4 -8.95 -0.15 2.54
C HIS A 4 -8.43 -0.18 1.09
N VAL A 5 -8.44 0.97 0.43
CA VAL A 5 -8.02 1.11 -0.97
C VAL A 5 -6.55 0.73 -1.18
N GLU A 6 -5.69 0.94 -0.18
CA GLU A 6 -4.29 0.51 -0.21
C GLU A 6 -4.16 -1.03 -0.24
N GLY A 7 -5.05 -1.74 0.47
CA GLY A 7 -5.09 -3.20 0.47
C GLY A 7 -5.54 -3.76 -0.87
N HIS A 8 -6.53 -3.13 -1.52
CA HIS A 8 -6.93 -3.48 -2.88
C HIS A 8 -5.80 -3.22 -3.89
N ALA A 9 -5.10 -2.09 -3.77
CA ALA A 9 -3.95 -1.80 -4.61
C ALA A 9 -2.86 -2.86 -4.47
N ALA A 10 -2.51 -3.26 -3.23
CA ALA A 10 -1.54 -4.33 -2.99
C ALA A 10 -1.98 -5.69 -3.56
N ALA A 11 -3.28 -6.02 -3.47
CA ALA A 11 -3.83 -7.24 -4.05
C ALA A 11 -3.74 -7.25 -5.59
N ILE A 12 -4.03 -6.12 -6.25
CA ILE A 12 -3.86 -5.96 -7.70
C ILE A 12 -2.38 -6.10 -8.07
N MET A 13 -1.48 -5.42 -7.35
CA MET A 13 -0.05 -5.51 -7.62
C MET A 13 0.47 -6.95 -7.56
N ARG A 14 0.01 -7.73 -6.58
CA ARG A 14 0.29 -9.17 -6.47
C ARG A 14 -0.27 -9.98 -7.63
N ARG A 15 -1.57 -9.84 -7.89
CA ARG A 15 -2.29 -10.63 -8.89
C ARG A 15 -1.70 -10.43 -10.29
N ASP A 16 -1.35 -9.19 -10.61
CA ASP A 16 -0.97 -8.78 -11.96
C ASP A 16 0.56 -8.62 -12.13
N GLY A 17 1.34 -8.88 -11.08
CA GLY A 17 2.80 -8.77 -11.11
C GLY A 17 3.33 -7.34 -11.24
N VAL A 18 2.54 -6.34 -10.81
CA VAL A 18 2.94 -4.92 -10.86
C VAL A 18 3.99 -4.65 -9.79
N ARG A 19 5.17 -4.19 -10.21
CA ARG A 19 6.28 -3.91 -9.30
C ARG A 19 6.28 -2.52 -8.72
N GLU A 20 5.74 -1.55 -9.44
CA GLU A 20 5.68 -0.15 -9.00
C GLU A 20 4.31 0.43 -9.31
N ALA A 21 3.70 1.08 -8.32
CA ALA A 21 2.40 1.73 -8.48
C ALA A 21 2.33 3.04 -7.68
N THR A 22 1.50 3.96 -8.17
CA THR A 22 1.17 5.21 -7.48
C THR A 22 -0.34 5.27 -7.26
N LEU A 23 -0.76 5.56 -6.03
CA LEU A 23 -2.15 5.63 -5.60
C LEU A 23 -2.46 7.03 -5.08
N TYR A 24 -3.45 7.69 -5.66
CA TYR A 24 -3.96 8.98 -5.17
C TYR A 24 -5.24 8.76 -4.37
N ILE A 25 -5.29 9.29 -3.15
CA ILE A 25 -6.44 9.19 -2.25
C ILE A 25 -6.72 10.54 -1.59
N ASN A 26 -7.98 10.83 -1.31
CA ASN A 26 -8.40 12.04 -0.60
C ASN A 26 -8.50 11.85 0.92
N MET A 27 -8.08 10.69 1.43
CA MET A 27 -8.13 10.34 2.84
C MET A 27 -6.72 9.99 3.32
N ARG A 28 -6.46 10.20 4.61
CA ARG A 28 -5.17 9.83 5.21
C ARG A 28 -5.00 8.31 5.11
N PRO A 29 -3.86 7.81 4.58
CA PRO A 29 -3.59 6.37 4.60
C PRO A 29 -3.65 5.84 6.04
N CYS A 30 -4.04 4.59 6.22
CA CYS A 30 -4.18 4.03 7.55
C CYS A 30 -2.79 3.93 8.25
N LEU A 31 -2.66 4.54 9.44
CA LEU A 31 -1.40 4.67 10.20
C LEU A 31 -1.45 3.99 11.58
N GLY A 32 -2.39 3.09 11.84
CA GLY A 32 -2.50 2.46 13.15
C GLY A 32 -1.32 1.52 13.45
N ALA A 33 -0.92 1.38 14.71
CA ALA A 33 0.08 0.40 15.19
C ALA A 33 -0.34 -1.09 14.98
N ARG A 34 -1.53 -1.31 14.39
CA ARG A 34 -2.03 -2.60 13.84
C ARG A 34 -2.60 -2.44 12.43
N GLY A 35 -2.45 -1.25 11.85
CA GLY A 35 -3.24 -0.73 10.75
C GLY A 35 -2.33 -0.30 9.60
N CYS A 36 -2.27 -1.16 8.59
CA CYS A 36 -1.75 -0.94 7.24
C CYS A 36 -0.30 -0.48 7.08
N ALA A 37 0.34 0.36 7.88
CA ALA A 37 1.71 0.79 7.57
C ALA A 37 2.72 -0.37 7.55
N GLU A 38 2.67 -1.25 8.54
CA GLU A 38 3.50 -2.46 8.60
C GLU A 38 2.90 -3.59 7.76
N ASN A 39 1.59 -3.82 7.89
CA ASN A 39 0.90 -4.87 7.16
C ASN A 39 0.94 -4.67 5.63
N LEU A 40 0.88 -3.44 5.14
CA LEU A 40 0.92 -3.12 3.70
C LEU A 40 2.28 -3.44 3.10
N ARG A 41 3.37 -3.12 3.82
CA ARG A 41 4.73 -3.50 3.40
C ARG A 41 4.88 -5.02 3.35
N ALA A 42 4.34 -5.71 4.36
CA ALA A 42 4.40 -7.16 4.45
C ALA A 42 3.57 -7.88 3.37
N VAL A 43 2.40 -7.34 2.96
CA VAL A 43 1.57 -7.97 1.91
C VAL A 43 1.90 -7.53 0.48
N LEU A 44 2.75 -6.50 0.33
CA LEU A 44 3.34 -6.17 -0.96
C LEU A 44 4.47 -7.17 -1.25
N PRO A 45 4.59 -7.70 -2.47
CA PRO A 45 5.65 -8.66 -2.79
C PRO A 45 7.03 -8.04 -2.58
N ALA A 46 8.00 -8.87 -2.23
CA ALA A 46 9.39 -8.45 -2.09
C ALA A 46 9.88 -7.75 -3.37
N GLY A 47 10.56 -6.61 -3.20
CA GLY A 47 11.11 -5.83 -4.32
C GLY A 47 10.08 -4.98 -5.08
N THR A 48 8.85 -4.84 -4.57
CA THR A 48 7.84 -3.94 -5.12
C THR A 48 7.76 -2.63 -4.34
N ARG A 49 7.08 -1.62 -4.89
CA ARG A 49 6.88 -0.32 -4.25
C ARG A 49 5.50 0.26 -4.57
N LEU A 50 4.78 0.65 -3.52
CA LEU A 50 3.56 1.45 -3.63
C LEU A 50 3.82 2.85 -3.07
N VAL A 51 3.59 3.88 -3.89
CA VAL A 51 3.63 5.29 -3.49
C VAL A 51 2.20 5.79 -3.32
N VAL A 52 1.88 6.37 -2.17
CA VAL A 52 0.54 6.90 -1.90
C VAL A 52 0.59 8.42 -1.75
N HIS A 53 -0.21 9.12 -2.55
CA HIS A 53 -0.43 10.56 -2.45
C HIS A 53 -1.78 10.80 -1.74
N GLN A 54 -1.71 11.32 -0.52
CA GLN A 54 -2.87 11.92 0.11
C GLN A 54 -3.06 13.32 -0.47
N VAL A 55 -4.13 13.53 -1.24
CA VAL A 55 -4.50 14.81 -1.86
C VAL A 55 -5.39 15.59 -0.90
N PHE A 56 -5.03 16.85 -0.64
CA PHE A 56 -5.81 17.79 0.17
C PHE A 56 -6.68 18.68 -0.73
N ALA A 57 -7.67 19.35 -0.13
CA ALA A 57 -8.62 20.21 -0.85
C ALA A 57 -7.94 21.39 -1.57
N ASP A 58 -6.77 21.82 -1.10
CA ASP A 58 -5.95 22.87 -1.73
C ASP A 58 -5.09 22.36 -2.89
N GLY A 59 -5.22 21.08 -3.25
CA GLY A 59 -4.43 20.42 -4.31
C GLY A 59 -3.03 20.00 -3.87
N SER A 60 -2.60 20.32 -2.65
CA SER A 60 -1.34 19.82 -2.12
C SER A 60 -1.40 18.31 -1.87
N THR A 61 -0.25 17.64 -1.84
CA THR A 61 -0.19 16.21 -1.53
C THR A 61 0.83 15.87 -0.44
N LYS A 62 0.48 14.91 0.41
CA LYS A 62 1.42 14.24 1.31
C LYS A 62 1.74 12.86 0.75
N VAL A 63 3.04 12.56 0.64
CA VAL A 63 3.54 11.33 0.03
C VAL A 63 3.92 10.31 1.09
N PHE A 64 3.53 9.06 0.87
CA PHE A 64 3.88 7.90 1.69
C PHE A 64 4.50 6.81 0.82
N ASN A 65 5.62 6.26 1.26
CA ASN A 65 6.36 5.23 0.53
C ASN A 65 6.25 3.89 1.28
N TYR A 66 5.76 2.87 0.56
CA TYR A 66 5.61 1.51 1.07
C TYR A 66 6.42 0.54 0.20
N PRO A 67 7.68 0.25 0.59
CA PRO A 67 8.42 -0.85 -0.02
C PRO A 67 7.81 -2.19 0.38
N GLY A 68 7.69 -3.11 -0.58
CA GLY A 68 7.22 -4.46 -0.34
C GLY A 68 8.31 -5.36 0.19
N THR A 69 8.06 -5.97 1.34
CA THR A 69 8.97 -6.92 1.99
C THR A 69 8.54 -8.37 1.73
N GLY A 70 7.25 -8.62 1.54
CA GLY A 70 6.71 -9.97 1.30
C GLY A 70 6.57 -10.84 2.56
N ASP A 71 6.98 -10.36 3.73
CA ASP A 71 6.98 -11.12 4.99
C ASP A 71 5.58 -11.65 5.39
N GLY A 72 4.52 -10.94 4.95
CA GLY A 72 3.13 -11.30 5.21
C GLY A 72 2.52 -12.24 4.18
N LEU A 73 3.32 -12.71 3.22
CA LEU A 73 2.93 -13.66 2.17
C LEU A 73 3.56 -15.04 2.38
N GLU A 74 4.54 -15.17 3.27
CA GLU A 74 5.16 -16.45 3.62
C GLU A 74 4.12 -17.36 4.29
N GLY A 75 3.79 -18.48 3.64
CA GLY A 75 2.77 -19.43 4.09
C GLY A 75 1.40 -19.32 3.40
N ALA A 76 1.21 -18.42 2.43
CA ALA A 76 0.07 -18.49 1.51
C ALA A 76 0.32 -19.60 0.47
N PRO A 77 -0.59 -20.58 0.30
CA PRO A 77 -0.44 -21.66 -0.68
C PRO A 77 -0.41 -21.15 -2.13
#